data_AF-A0A956PHV3-F1
#
_entry.id   AF-A0A956PHV3-F1
#
_cell.length_a   1.000
_cell.length_b   1.000
_cell.length_c   1.000
_cell.angle_alpha   90.00
_cell.angle_beta   90.00
_cell.angle_gamma   90.00
#
_symmetry.space_group_name_H-M   'P 1'
#
loop_
_entity.id
_entity.type
_entity.pdbx_description
1 polymer ?
#
loop_
_entity_poly.entity_id
_entity_poly.type
_entity_poly.pdbx_seq_one_letter_code
_entity_poly.pdbx_strand_id
1 'polypeptide(L)'
;MRVIERRGFSLIEVMVAIAIAGIVLGMGMTGLGKAKNAGSSRGLATAVAGEFKHAREKAIATGGPVAVIIPAPVGRSLFWLEGTTEPTVSRVVNFEGDYPSGAITVGSYAGPSFIK
;
A
#
# COMPACT_ATOMS: atom_id res chain seq x y z
N MET A 1 -18.27 49.33 -32.32
CA MET A 1 -17.53 48.14 -32.81
C MET A 1 -16.26 48.01 -31.97
N ARG A 2 -16.19 47.08 -31.01
CA ARG A 2 -15.00 46.90 -30.16
C ARG A 2 -13.95 46.13 -30.96
N VAL A 3 -12.80 46.74 -31.21
CA VAL A 3 -11.64 46.06 -31.78
C VAL A 3 -11.12 45.09 -30.72
N ILE A 4 -11.24 43.80 -30.98
CA ILE A 4 -10.60 42.78 -30.16
C ILE A 4 -9.14 42.75 -30.62
N GLU A 5 -8.23 43.41 -29.88
CA GLU A 5 -6.79 43.25 -30.11
C GLU A 5 -6.42 41.78 -29.90
N ARG A 6 -6.06 41.09 -30.99
CA ARG A 6 -5.42 39.76 -30.90
C ARG A 6 -3.98 39.97 -30.44
N ARG A 7 -3.77 39.98 -29.13
CA ARG A 7 -2.42 39.97 -28.54
C ARG A 7 -1.85 38.56 -28.68
N GLY A 8 -0.81 38.41 -29.50
CA GLY A 8 -0.05 37.17 -29.62
C GLY A 8 0.93 37.01 -28.46
N PHE A 9 1.29 35.77 -28.12
CA PHE A 9 2.30 35.48 -27.12
C PHE A 9 3.69 35.84 -27.66
N SER A 10 4.50 36.50 -26.84
CA SER A 10 5.91 36.73 -27.17
C SER A 10 6.73 35.45 -27.03
N LEU A 11 7.85 35.35 -27.76
CA LEU A 11 8.74 34.17 -27.68
C LEU A 11 9.24 33.92 -26.25
N ILE A 12 9.58 34.99 -25.53
CA ILE A 12 10.03 34.89 -24.13
C ILE A 12 8.92 34.37 -23.22
N GLU A 13 7.67 34.78 -23.43
CA GLU A 13 6.52 34.33 -22.64
C GLU A 13 6.25 32.84 -22.85
N VAL A 14 6.38 32.35 -24.09
CA VAL A 14 6.30 30.91 -24.39
C VAL A 14 7.45 30.14 -23.73
N MET A 15 8.68 30.66 -23.77
CA MET A 15 9.82 30.01 -23.10
C MET A 15 9.63 29.93 -21.59
N VAL A 16 9.14 31.01 -20.96
CA VAL A 16 8.84 31.04 -19.52
C VAL A 16 7.71 30.07 -19.19
N ALA A 17 6.64 30.02 -20.00
CA ALA A 17 5.54 29.09 -19.79
C ALA A 17 6.00 27.62 -19.85
N ILE A 18 6.86 27.27 -20.82
CA ILE A 18 7.44 25.92 -20.93
C ILE A 18 8.34 25.61 -19.74
N ALA A 19 9.17 26.57 -19.29
CA ALA A 19 10.03 26.41 -18.12
C ALA A 19 9.21 26.15 -16.85
N ILE A 20 8.15 26.92 -16.62
CA ILE A 20 7.23 26.75 -15.47
C ILE A 20 6.53 25.39 -15.57
N ALA A 21 6.01 25.02 -16.75
CA ALA A 21 5.36 23.72 -16.96
C ALA A 21 6.32 22.56 -16.64
N GLY A 22 7.59 22.65 -17.07
CA GLY A 22 8.62 21.67 -16.77
C GLY A 22 8.88 21.52 -15.27
N ILE A 23 8.98 22.64 -14.53
CA ILE A 23 9.16 22.64 -13.07
C ILE A 23 7.95 21.99 -12.38
N VAL A 24 6.73 22.39 -12.75
CA VAL A 24 5.49 21.86 -12.15
C VAL A 24 5.36 20.36 -12.40
N LEU A 25 5.59 19.90 -13.64
CA LEU A 25 5.55 18.48 -13.98
C LEU A 25 6.63 17.68 -13.24
N GLY A 26 7.86 18.21 -13.18
CA GLY A 26 8.95 17.59 -12.43
C GLY A 26 8.63 17.42 -10.95
N MET A 27 8.06 18.45 -10.31
CA MET A 27 7.62 18.38 -8.91
C MET A 27 6.45 17.41 -8.73
N GLY A 28 5.45 17.44 -9.62
CA GLY A 28 4.26 16.59 -9.55
C GLY A 28 4.58 15.09 -9.58
N MET A 29 5.56 14.67 -10.39
CA MET A 29 5.97 13.27 -10.48
C MET A 29 6.56 12.74 -9.16
N THR A 30 7.32 13.54 -8.43
CA THR A 30 7.93 13.11 -7.15
C THR A 30 6.91 12.93 -6.02
N GLY A 31 5.81 13.69 -6.04
CA GLY A 31 4.72 13.58 -5.07
C GLY A 31 3.85 12.34 -5.28
N LEU A 32 3.60 11.98 -6.54
CA LEU A 32 2.70 10.89 -6.91
C LEU A 32 3.24 9.51 -6.46
N GLY A 33 4.55 9.31 -6.52
CA GLY A 33 5.20 8.07 -6.06
C GLY A 33 5.04 7.81 -4.55
N LYS A 34 5.17 8.86 -3.72
CA LYS A 34 5.00 8.74 -2.26
C LYS A 34 3.55 8.45 -1.88
N ALA A 35 2.59 9.10 -2.55
CA ALA A 35 1.16 8.86 -2.33
C ALA A 35 0.75 7.43 -2.72
N LYS A 36 1.28 6.89 -3.83
CA LYS A 36 1.06 5.50 -4.26
C LYS A 36 1.55 4.49 -3.21
N ASN A 37 2.75 4.69 -2.67
CA ASN A 37 3.34 3.79 -1.68
C ASN A 37 2.58 3.83 -0.34
N ALA A 38 2.21 5.02 0.14
CA ALA A 38 1.44 5.18 1.38
C ALA A 38 0.03 4.55 1.25
N GLY A 39 -0.63 4.72 0.10
CA GLY A 39 -1.89 4.05 -0.21
C GLY A 39 -1.76 2.52 -0.21
N SER A 40 -0.66 2.00 -0.78
CA SER A 40 -0.36 0.57 -0.82
C SER A 40 -0.18 -0.02 0.59
N SER A 41 0.52 0.64 1.51
CA SER A 41 0.73 0.10 2.87
C SER A 41 -0.54 0.06 3.70
N ARG A 42 -1.38 1.10 3.64
CA ARG A 42 -2.66 1.14 4.37
C ARG A 42 -3.67 0.14 3.80
N GLY A 43 -3.67 -0.01 2.48
CA GLY A 43 -4.47 -1.03 1.79
C GLY A 43 -4.06 -2.43 2.24
N LEU A 44 -2.76 -2.74 2.22
CA LEU A 44 -2.23 -4.02 2.69
C LEU A 44 -2.61 -4.31 4.14
N ALA A 45 -2.44 -3.33 5.04
CA ALA A 45 -2.81 -3.49 6.45
C ALA A 45 -4.31 -3.81 6.64
N THR A 46 -5.17 -3.20 5.83
CA THR A 46 -6.62 -3.44 5.83
C THR A 46 -6.95 -4.84 5.29
N ALA A 47 -6.28 -5.27 4.21
CA ALA A 47 -6.45 -6.60 3.66
C ALA A 47 -6.01 -7.69 4.64
N VAL A 48 -4.86 -7.51 5.29
CA VAL A 48 -4.35 -8.42 6.33
C VAL A 48 -5.31 -8.49 7.52
N ALA A 49 -5.84 -7.36 8.00
CA ALA A 49 -6.85 -7.34 9.05
C ALA A 49 -8.14 -8.08 8.63
N GLY A 50 -8.54 -7.96 7.36
CA GLY A 50 -9.64 -8.71 6.77
C GLY A 50 -9.41 -10.22 6.82
N GLU A 51 -8.21 -10.69 6.47
CA GLU A 51 -7.86 -12.11 6.54
C GLU A 51 -7.87 -12.65 7.97
N PHE A 52 -7.40 -11.87 8.96
CA PHE A 52 -7.51 -12.29 10.37
C PHE A 52 -8.96 -12.37 10.85
N LYS A 53 -9.80 -11.41 10.47
CA LYS A 53 -11.23 -11.44 10.78
C LYS A 53 -11.89 -12.66 10.15
N HIS A 54 -11.58 -12.95 8.90
CA HIS A 54 -12.12 -14.09 8.17
C HIS A 54 -11.65 -15.43 8.77
N ALA A 55 -10.38 -15.56 9.15
CA ALA A 55 -9.86 -16.75 9.82
C ALA A 55 -10.58 -16.99 11.16
N ARG A 56 -10.86 -15.92 11.91
CA ARG A 56 -11.65 -16.01 13.14
C ARG A 56 -13.08 -16.45 12.88
N GLU A 57 -13.76 -15.86 11.90
CA GLU A 57 -15.13 -16.22 11.52
C GLU A 57 -15.19 -17.69 11.10
N LYS A 58 -14.19 -18.16 10.35
CA LYS A 58 -14.04 -19.58 9.99
C LYS A 58 -13.92 -20.46 11.22
N ALA A 59 -13.04 -20.13 12.16
CA ALA A 59 -12.85 -20.89 13.40
C ALA A 59 -14.13 -20.97 14.25
N ILE A 60 -14.88 -19.87 14.34
CA ILE A 60 -16.17 -19.83 15.05
C ILE A 60 -17.20 -20.71 14.33
N ALA A 61 -17.29 -20.61 13.01
CA ALA A 61 -18.28 -21.34 12.22
C ALA A 61 -18.02 -22.86 12.21
N THR A 62 -16.76 -23.29 12.19
CA THR A 62 -16.40 -24.72 12.15
C THR A 62 -16.21 -25.33 13.53
N GLY A 63 -16.07 -24.52 14.58
CA GLY A 63 -15.72 -24.98 15.92
C GLY A 63 -14.29 -25.54 16.02
N GLY A 64 -13.45 -25.34 15.00
CA GLY A 64 -12.08 -25.84 14.92
C GLY A 64 -11.03 -24.72 14.92
N PRO A 65 -9.79 -25.02 15.33
CA PRO A 65 -8.72 -24.04 15.29
C PRO A 65 -8.34 -23.70 13.83
N VAL A 66 -8.14 -22.39 13.58
CA VAL A 66 -7.58 -21.86 12.34
C VAL A 66 -6.36 -21.02 12.72
N ALA A 67 -5.18 -21.43 12.29
CA ALA A 67 -3.95 -20.67 12.51
C ALA A 67 -3.57 -19.89 11.25
N VAL A 68 -3.19 -18.62 11.41
CA VAL A 68 -2.69 -17.76 10.33
C VAL A 68 -1.19 -17.59 10.50
N ILE A 69 -0.44 -17.97 9.47
CA ILE A 69 1.03 -17.92 9.46
C ILE A 69 1.50 -16.77 8.56
N ILE A 70 2.41 -15.98 9.13
CA ILE A 70 3.17 -14.95 8.42
C ILE A 70 4.60 -15.49 8.22
N PRO A 71 5.09 -15.62 6.97
CA PRO A 71 6.49 -15.94 6.72
C PRO A 71 7.40 -14.85 7.31
N ALA A 72 8.25 -15.25 8.25
CA ALA A 72 9.21 -14.37 8.90
C ALA A 72 10.54 -14.32 8.14
N PRO A 73 11.33 -13.23 8.27
CA PRO A 73 11.01 -12.00 8.99
C PRO A 73 10.16 -11.02 8.15
N VAL A 74 10.07 -11.25 6.84
CA VAL A 74 9.30 -10.45 5.88
C VAL A 74 8.58 -11.40 4.92
N GLY A 75 7.26 -11.24 4.81
CA GLY A 75 6.41 -12.04 3.94
C GLY A 75 5.49 -11.17 3.09
N ARG A 76 5.16 -11.64 1.88
CA ARG A 76 4.13 -11.05 1.01
C ARG A 76 2.88 -11.93 0.93
N SER A 77 2.79 -12.93 1.79
CA SER A 77 1.71 -13.89 1.81
C SER A 77 1.31 -14.28 3.23
N LEU A 78 0.10 -14.84 3.34
CA LEU A 78 -0.42 -15.50 4.54
C LEU A 78 -0.82 -16.93 4.19
N PHE A 79 -0.57 -17.84 5.12
CA PHE A 79 -1.01 -19.23 5.03
C PHE A 79 -2.00 -19.51 6.15
N TRP A 80 -3.08 -20.21 5.82
CA TRP A 80 -4.02 -20.70 6.82
C TRP A 80 -3.75 -22.17 7.04
N LEU A 81 -3.68 -22.55 8.31
CA LEU A 81 -3.62 -23.92 8.74
C LEU A 81 -4.90 -24.29 9.47
N GLU A 82 -5.49 -25.41 9.09
CA GLU A 82 -6.69 -25.98 9.72
C GLU A 82 -6.43 -27.39 10.21
N GLY A 83 -6.96 -27.72 11.40
CA GLY A 83 -6.78 -29.02 12.04
C GLY A 83 -6.09 -28.92 13.40
N THR A 84 -6.24 -29.96 14.22
CA THR A 84 -5.72 -30.01 15.59
C THR A 84 -4.37 -30.73 15.66
N THR A 85 -4.31 -31.98 15.18
CA THR A 85 -3.14 -32.86 15.34
C THR A 85 -2.22 -32.83 14.12
N GLU A 86 -2.80 -32.74 12.92
CA GLU A 86 -2.07 -32.66 11.65
C GLU A 86 -2.64 -31.50 10.83
N PRO A 87 -2.28 -30.25 11.16
CA PRO A 87 -2.82 -29.10 10.48
C PRO A 87 -2.35 -29.06 9.02
N THR A 88 -3.28 -28.84 8.10
CA THR A 88 -3.00 -28.73 6.66
C THR A 88 -3.18 -27.30 6.17
N VAL A 89 -2.42 -26.92 5.14
CA VAL A 89 -2.57 -25.61 4.51
C VAL A 89 -3.90 -25.60 3.75
N SER A 90 -4.89 -24.90 4.27
CA SER A 90 -6.22 -24.81 3.65
C SER A 90 -6.35 -23.62 2.70
N ARG A 91 -5.54 -22.59 2.89
CA ARG A 91 -5.58 -21.35 2.09
C ARG A 91 -4.23 -20.66 2.05
N VAL A 92 -3.92 -20.07 0.90
CA VAL A 92 -2.77 -19.17 0.71
C VAL A 92 -3.30 -17.86 0.13
N VAL A 93 -2.91 -16.74 0.73
CA VAL A 93 -3.23 -15.40 0.24
C VAL A 93 -1.93 -14.72 -0.13
N ASN A 94 -1.80 -14.28 -1.38
CA ASN A 94 -0.64 -13.55 -1.87
C ASN A 94 -1.03 -12.11 -2.16
N PHE A 95 -0.29 -11.17 -1.56
CA PHE A 95 -0.54 -9.73 -1.67
C PHE A 95 0.32 -9.03 -2.72
N GLU A 96 1.26 -9.72 -3.37
CA GLU A 96 2.19 -9.12 -4.33
C GLU A 96 1.50 -8.50 -5.54
N GLY A 97 0.38 -9.07 -6.00
CA GLY A 97 -0.38 -8.52 -7.12
C GLY A 97 -1.08 -7.21 -6.78
N ASP A 98 -1.83 -7.20 -5.67
CA ASP A 98 -2.66 -6.06 -5.28
C ASP A 98 -1.86 -4.95 -4.57
N TYR A 99 -0.77 -5.33 -3.90
CA TYR A 99 0.08 -4.46 -3.09
C TYR A 99 1.58 -4.70 -3.40
N PRO A 100 2.05 -4.42 -4.62
CA PRO A 100 3.39 -4.81 -5.09
C PRO A 100 4.53 -4.14 -4.31
N SER A 101 4.28 -2.97 -3.72
CA SER A 101 5.24 -2.25 -2.87
C SER A 101 5.12 -2.58 -1.37
N GLY A 102 4.15 -3.42 -0.99
CA GLY A 102 3.87 -3.74 0.41
C GLY A 102 4.47 -5.09 0.83
N ALA A 103 4.87 -5.18 2.10
CA ALA A 103 5.26 -6.43 2.73
C ALA A 103 4.84 -6.43 4.20
N ILE A 104 4.62 -7.62 4.74
CA ILE A 104 4.31 -7.87 6.15
C ILE A 104 5.64 -8.20 6.83
N THR A 105 5.97 -7.49 7.90
CA THR A 105 7.15 -7.80 8.72
C THR A 105 6.72 -8.38 10.06
N VAL A 106 7.47 -9.36 10.53
CA VAL A 106 7.36 -9.86 11.91
C VAL A 106 8.61 -9.39 12.65
N GLY A 107 8.40 -8.61 13.69
CA GLY A 107 9.49 -8.04 14.48
C GLY A 107 9.06 -7.79 15.92
N SER A 108 10.04 -7.52 16.78
CA SER A 108 9.80 -7.07 18.15
C SER A 108 9.78 -5.55 18.20
N TYR A 109 8.75 -4.98 18.86
CA TYR A 109 8.71 -3.56 19.18
C TYR A 109 9.07 -3.38 20.65
N ALA A 110 10.25 -2.84 20.92
CA ALA A 110 10.77 -2.66 22.28
C ALA A 110 10.07 -1.53 23.08
N GLY A 111 9.03 -0.91 22.50
CA GLY A 111 8.40 0.28 23.06
C GLY A 111 9.17 1.56 22.74
N PRO A 112 8.60 2.73 23.07
CA PRO A 112 9.28 4.01 22.97
C PRO A 112 10.43 4.10 23.99
N SER A 113 11.66 4.41 23.55
CA SER A 113 12.70 4.86 24.47
C SER A 113 12.51 6.36 24.69
N PHE A 114 11.92 6.72 25.83
CA PHE A 114 11.90 8.10 26.27
C PHE A 114 13.26 8.37 26.92
N ILE A 115 14.13 9.09 26.22
CA ILE A 115 15.33 9.67 26.85
C ILE A 115 14.79 10.63 27.93
N LYS A 116 15.13 10.35 29.19
CA LYS A 116 14.82 11.21 30.32
C LYS A 116 15.66 12.48 30.29
#